data_AF-A0A924PXC9-F1
#
_entry.id   AF-A0A924PXC9-F1
#
_cell.length_a   1.000
_cell.length_b   1.000
_cell.length_c   1.000
_cell.angle_alpha   90.00
_cell.angle_beta   90.00
_cell.angle_gamma   90.00
#
_symmetry.space_group_name_H-M   'P 1'
#
loop_
_entity.id
_entity.type
_entity.pdbx_description
1 polymer ?
#
loop_
_entity_poly.entity_id
_entity_poly.type
_entity_poly.pdbx_seq_one_letter_code
_entity_poly.pdbx_strand_id
1 'polypeptide(L)'
;MTRFQLFARAMQLSCLVCGLLQLVIDSSNDNVLSVLLIVGSTLLVYQYLDRSRATVDYPVSSLAIIGFNVTSSLASLVAQTTSWVPVTQLLRGPVLTFSVLAAASLIAVAVHWTYRHLAATVSLRDVLALHVFRPLGVLDAPPIGTLWAMAILGTLSTLQGGAAFGDAGGKLFQALGFLQWLPFAIPLYYKKYGDRYCDIKKQIPLLIAFTITLMGIGLLRNARQLMLIGPVQAALIYFIWAMQDPSPVRKRTLAKAGAGLVAVLMSITLFTDVAVAMALARDKRETSTPWQTVQETYHLLSERDKLTAYRMSGTLAASLNIYDEAYLSNPILARFSETKFHDNMLYFAFNFNAKQRAEVLDTNVEKLLMTLPQPVLDMLEIKLDKQRNAYSMGDFYRYQNEGSESLGGFATGSMWADVIVIGQDFAPFLVAVLFLVLFLCFDSLSLRGEIFVVSPIVLGGTWSILLYGLGSESLAAKLAFLLRDMPQKVLIYALLAFMLRMIFKRIPTIDSDQADQTTPKPAQLFGADHPL
;
A
#
# COMPACT_ATOMS: atom_id res chain seq x y z
N MET A 1 11.55 11.76 -23.30
CA MET A 1 10.67 10.91 -22.48
C MET A 1 11.42 10.47 -21.24
N THR A 2 10.97 10.89 -20.06
CA THR A 2 11.49 10.44 -18.76
C THR A 2 11.05 9.00 -18.46
N ARG A 3 11.60 8.37 -17.42
CA ARG A 3 11.18 7.01 -17.02
C ARG A 3 9.75 6.97 -16.51
N PHE A 4 9.33 8.00 -15.78
CA PHE A 4 7.94 8.11 -15.36
C PHE A 4 6.99 8.28 -16.55
N GLN A 5 7.33 9.13 -17.53
CA GLN A 5 6.54 9.28 -18.75
C GLN A 5 6.34 7.96 -19.50
N LEU A 6 7.40 7.15 -19.59
CA LEU A 6 7.29 5.81 -20.18
C LEU A 6 6.32 4.93 -19.39
N PHE A 7 6.46 4.90 -18.06
CA PHE A 7 5.57 4.14 -17.19
C PHE A 7 4.11 4.59 -17.31
N ALA A 8 3.85 5.89 -17.17
CA ALA A 8 2.50 6.47 -17.27
C ALA A 8 1.85 6.13 -18.61
N ARG A 9 2.57 6.29 -19.73
CA ARG A 9 2.07 5.93 -21.06
C ARG A 9 1.84 4.44 -21.21
N ALA A 10 2.71 3.59 -20.65
CA ALA A 10 2.51 2.14 -20.66
C ALA A 10 1.25 1.73 -19.89
N MET A 11 1.00 2.33 -18.72
CA MET A 11 -0.20 2.08 -17.92
C MET A 11 -1.46 2.57 -18.64
N GLN A 12 -1.43 3.77 -19.23
CA GLN A 12 -2.53 4.32 -20.03
C GLN A 12 -2.82 3.46 -21.26
N LEU A 13 -1.79 3.04 -22.00
CA LEU A 13 -1.95 2.18 -23.17
C LEU A 13 -2.51 0.81 -22.77
N SER A 14 -1.98 0.20 -21.71
CA SER A 14 -2.50 -1.07 -21.19
C SER A 14 -3.97 -0.94 -20.80
N CYS A 15 -4.34 0.15 -20.14
CA CYS A 15 -5.72 0.44 -19.74
C CYS A 15 -6.63 0.60 -20.96
N LEU A 16 -6.22 1.36 -21.98
CA LEU A 16 -6.98 1.55 -23.22
C LEU A 16 -7.16 0.24 -23.99
N VAL A 17 -6.08 -0.53 -24.16
CA VAL A 17 -6.14 -1.84 -24.84
C VAL A 17 -7.05 -2.80 -24.07
N CYS A 18 -6.90 -2.89 -22.75
CA CYS A 18 -7.76 -3.75 -21.93
C CYS A 18 -9.22 -3.29 -21.95
N GLY A 19 -9.47 -1.98 -21.96
CA GLY A 19 -10.80 -1.40 -22.06
C GLY A 19 -11.47 -1.74 -23.39
N LEU A 20 -10.76 -1.56 -24.52
CA LEU A 20 -11.27 -1.95 -25.84
C LEU A 20 -11.55 -3.45 -25.94
N LEU A 21 -10.66 -4.29 -25.41
CA LEU A 21 -10.87 -5.73 -25.36
C LEU A 21 -12.09 -6.11 -24.48
N GLN A 22 -12.32 -5.43 -23.36
CA GLN A 22 -13.50 -5.68 -22.52
C GLN A 22 -14.81 -5.42 -23.24
N LEU A 23 -14.87 -4.41 -24.12
CA LEU A 23 -16.07 -4.15 -24.93
C LEU A 23 -16.37 -5.31 -25.90
N VAL A 24 -15.34 -6.07 -26.29
CA VAL A 24 -15.45 -7.28 -27.12
C VAL A 24 -15.80 -8.51 -26.27
N ILE A 25 -15.27 -8.60 -25.05
CA ILE A 25 -15.53 -9.72 -24.12
C ILE A 25 -16.99 -9.72 -23.67
N ASP A 26 -17.52 -8.56 -23.27
CA ASP A 26 -18.94 -8.39 -22.91
C ASP A 26 -19.41 -6.96 -23.19
N SER A 27 -20.48 -6.84 -23.97
CA SER A 27 -21.08 -5.56 -24.35
C SER A 27 -22.28 -5.17 -23.48
N SER A 28 -22.50 -5.83 -22.34
CA SER A 28 -23.53 -5.44 -21.38
C SER A 28 -23.32 -3.99 -20.89
N ASN A 29 -24.42 -3.27 -20.65
CA ASN A 29 -24.37 -1.86 -20.23
C ASN A 29 -23.53 -1.67 -18.96
N ASP A 30 -23.66 -2.58 -17.99
CA ASP A 30 -22.91 -2.53 -16.74
C ASP A 30 -21.41 -2.69 -16.96
N ASN A 31 -21.00 -3.57 -17.89
CA ASN A 31 -19.60 -3.76 -18.24
C ASN A 31 -19.04 -2.54 -18.97
N VAL A 32 -19.77 -2.02 -19.97
CA VAL A 32 -19.36 -0.83 -20.72
C VAL A 32 -19.18 0.38 -19.78
N LEU A 33 -20.16 0.67 -18.93
CA LEU A 33 -20.08 1.79 -17.99
C LEU A 33 -18.93 1.63 -17.00
N SER A 34 -18.77 0.44 -16.42
CA SER A 34 -17.68 0.11 -15.50
C SER A 34 -16.31 0.31 -16.15
N VAL A 35 -16.13 -0.18 -17.38
CA VAL A 35 -14.88 -0.02 -18.15
C VAL A 35 -14.60 1.45 -18.43
N LEU A 36 -15.62 2.24 -18.83
CA LEU A 36 -15.45 3.68 -19.08
C LEU A 36 -15.03 4.44 -17.82
N LEU A 37 -15.59 4.10 -16.65
CA LEU A 37 -15.22 4.69 -15.37
C LEU A 37 -13.78 4.36 -14.98
N ILE A 38 -13.36 3.11 -15.15
CA ILE A 38 -11.96 2.69 -14.89
C ILE A 38 -11.01 3.41 -15.85
N VAL A 39 -11.28 3.37 -17.15
CA VAL A 39 -10.45 4.00 -18.17
C VAL A 39 -10.35 5.51 -17.94
N GLY A 40 -11.49 6.19 -17.74
CA GLY A 40 -11.53 7.63 -17.49
C GLY A 40 -10.73 8.04 -16.26
N SER A 41 -10.93 7.36 -15.13
CA SER A 41 -10.22 7.66 -13.88
C SER A 41 -8.71 7.35 -13.97
N THR A 42 -8.33 6.24 -14.59
CA THR A 42 -6.91 5.89 -14.81
C THR A 42 -6.23 6.88 -15.74
N LEU A 43 -6.86 7.26 -16.86
CA LEU A 43 -6.31 8.28 -17.76
C LEU A 43 -6.12 9.61 -17.03
N LEU A 44 -7.13 10.06 -16.26
CA LEU A 44 -7.06 11.28 -15.46
C LEU A 44 -5.86 11.26 -14.50
N VAL A 45 -5.72 10.20 -13.70
CA VAL A 45 -4.64 10.07 -12.71
C VAL A 45 -3.27 10.14 -13.39
N TYR A 46 -3.03 9.33 -14.42
CA TYR A 46 -1.71 9.30 -15.07
C TYR A 46 -1.41 10.56 -15.88
N GLN A 47 -2.41 11.18 -16.52
CA GLN A 47 -2.21 12.46 -17.21
C GLN A 47 -1.88 13.59 -16.24
N TYR A 48 -2.57 13.63 -15.08
CA TYR A 48 -2.30 14.60 -14.03
C TYR A 48 -0.88 14.46 -13.49
N LEU A 49 -0.49 13.24 -13.11
CA LEU A 49 0.84 12.98 -12.54
C LEU A 49 1.96 13.29 -13.55
N ASP A 50 1.76 12.97 -14.82
CA ASP A 50 2.74 13.24 -15.88
C ASP A 50 2.91 14.73 -16.15
N ARG A 51 1.80 15.46 -16.36
CA ARG A 51 1.83 16.88 -16.73
C ARG A 51 2.24 17.79 -15.57
N SER A 52 1.89 17.44 -14.34
CA SER A 52 2.08 18.34 -13.19
C SER A 52 3.43 18.16 -12.49
N ARG A 53 4.29 17.22 -12.91
CA ARG A 53 5.54 16.86 -12.22
C ARG A 53 5.35 16.45 -10.75
N ALA A 54 4.14 16.04 -10.37
CA ALA A 54 3.78 15.63 -9.00
C ALA A 54 4.75 14.59 -8.42
N THR A 55 5.19 13.65 -9.26
CA THR A 55 6.03 12.52 -8.87
C THR A 55 7.44 12.90 -8.45
N VAL A 56 7.91 14.08 -8.86
CA VAL A 56 9.23 14.61 -8.50
C VAL A 56 9.12 15.40 -7.21
N ASP A 57 8.13 16.30 -7.12
CA ASP A 57 8.00 17.23 -6.00
C ASP A 57 7.34 16.58 -4.77
N TYR A 58 6.39 15.67 -4.99
CA TYR A 58 5.53 15.03 -3.99
C TYR A 58 5.45 13.51 -4.24
N PRO A 59 6.58 12.80 -4.09
CA PRO A 59 6.71 11.41 -4.51
C PRO A 59 5.85 10.44 -3.68
N VAL A 60 5.60 10.75 -2.40
CA VAL A 60 4.93 9.83 -1.47
C VAL A 60 3.42 9.85 -1.69
N SER A 61 2.81 11.03 -1.72
CA SER A 61 1.39 11.19 -2.11
C SER A 61 1.13 10.72 -3.55
N SER A 62 2.06 10.98 -4.49
CA SER A 62 1.95 10.45 -5.86
C SER A 62 1.95 8.93 -5.88
N LEU A 63 2.78 8.26 -5.06
CA LEU A 63 2.74 6.81 -4.92
C LEU A 63 1.39 6.32 -4.36
N ALA A 64 0.82 7.02 -3.37
CA ALA A 64 -0.48 6.69 -2.80
C ALA A 64 -1.61 6.81 -3.84
N ILE A 65 -1.58 7.83 -4.70
CA ILE A 65 -2.56 8.02 -5.78
C ILE A 65 -2.42 6.92 -6.84
N ILE A 66 -1.18 6.60 -7.26
CA ILE A 66 -0.92 5.49 -8.20
C ILE A 66 -1.40 4.17 -7.60
N GLY A 67 -1.05 3.93 -6.33
CA GLY A 67 -1.42 2.75 -5.59
C GLY A 67 -2.93 2.56 -5.56
N PHE A 68 -3.66 3.59 -5.14
CA PHE A 68 -5.12 3.58 -5.13
C PHE A 68 -5.73 3.27 -6.50
N ASN A 69 -5.28 3.94 -7.58
CA ASN A 69 -5.81 3.67 -8.92
C ASN A 69 -5.50 2.24 -9.39
N VAL A 70 -4.29 1.75 -9.11
CA VAL A 70 -3.88 0.39 -9.46
C VAL A 70 -4.72 -0.62 -8.70
N THR A 71 -4.84 -0.49 -7.37
CA THR A 71 -5.45 -1.52 -6.54
C THR A 71 -6.96 -1.52 -6.57
N SER A 72 -7.57 -0.35 -6.71
CA SER A 72 -9.03 -0.22 -6.68
C SER A 72 -9.66 -0.38 -8.07
N SER A 73 -8.90 -0.32 -9.17
CA SER A 73 -9.52 -0.32 -10.50
C SER A 73 -8.66 -0.99 -11.58
N LEU A 74 -7.46 -0.47 -11.84
CA LEU A 74 -6.69 -0.89 -13.01
C LEU A 74 -6.23 -2.36 -12.93
N ALA A 75 -5.83 -2.85 -11.76
CA ALA A 75 -5.45 -4.25 -11.58
C ALA A 75 -6.60 -5.21 -11.93
N SER A 76 -7.84 -4.86 -11.54
CA SER A 76 -9.02 -5.65 -11.87
C SER A 76 -9.30 -5.68 -13.38
N LEU A 77 -9.23 -4.52 -14.04
CA LEU A 77 -9.41 -4.43 -15.49
C LEU A 77 -8.40 -5.31 -16.22
N VAL A 78 -7.11 -5.16 -15.90
CA VAL A 78 -6.06 -5.96 -16.55
C VAL A 78 -6.24 -7.45 -16.26
N ALA A 79 -6.44 -7.84 -15.00
CA ALA A 79 -6.54 -9.24 -14.62
C ALA A 79 -7.75 -9.94 -15.25
N GLN A 80 -8.92 -9.31 -15.26
CA GLN A 80 -10.12 -9.88 -15.87
C GLN A 80 -10.00 -9.96 -17.40
N THR A 81 -9.46 -8.93 -18.06
CA THR A 81 -9.20 -8.99 -19.50
C THR A 81 -8.21 -10.10 -19.85
N THR A 82 -7.14 -10.27 -19.08
CA THR A 82 -6.18 -11.38 -19.33
C THR A 82 -6.78 -12.76 -19.10
N SER A 83 -7.83 -12.86 -18.28
CA SER A 83 -8.58 -14.09 -18.06
C SER A 83 -9.72 -14.28 -19.05
N TRP A 84 -9.89 -13.37 -20.01
CA TRP A 84 -10.98 -13.35 -20.99
C TRP A 84 -12.38 -13.38 -20.35
N VAL A 85 -12.52 -12.59 -19.29
CA VAL A 85 -13.71 -12.53 -18.44
C VAL A 85 -14.18 -11.07 -18.32
N PRO A 86 -15.50 -10.81 -18.24
CA PRO A 86 -16.02 -9.46 -18.04
C PRO A 86 -15.50 -8.85 -16.73
N VAL A 87 -15.19 -7.55 -16.71
CA VAL A 87 -14.76 -6.88 -15.46
C VAL A 87 -15.86 -6.85 -14.40
N THR A 88 -17.11 -7.04 -14.81
CA THR A 88 -18.28 -7.13 -13.93
C THR A 88 -18.50 -8.52 -13.35
N GLN A 89 -17.80 -9.55 -13.84
CA GLN A 89 -18.04 -10.91 -13.40
C GLN A 89 -17.73 -11.06 -11.90
N LEU A 90 -18.64 -11.71 -11.16
CA LEU A 90 -18.57 -11.87 -9.71
C LEU A 90 -18.66 -10.56 -8.92
N LEU A 91 -18.99 -9.41 -9.53
CA LEU A 91 -19.34 -8.20 -8.78
C LEU A 91 -20.85 -8.09 -8.63
N ARG A 92 -21.31 -7.59 -7.49
CA ARG A 92 -22.73 -7.41 -7.14
C ARG A 92 -23.26 -6.06 -7.62
N GLY A 93 -22.46 -5.01 -7.46
CA GLY A 93 -22.82 -3.65 -7.83
C GLY A 93 -21.71 -2.98 -8.63
N PRO A 94 -21.27 -3.56 -9.75
CA PRO A 94 -20.06 -3.11 -10.44
C PRO A 94 -20.10 -1.61 -10.82
N VAL A 95 -21.22 -1.14 -11.37
CA VAL A 95 -21.36 0.27 -11.76
C VAL A 95 -21.27 1.20 -10.55
N LEU A 96 -21.94 0.84 -9.44
CA LEU A 96 -21.86 1.59 -8.19
C LEU A 96 -20.42 1.63 -7.66
N THR A 97 -19.77 0.47 -7.60
CA THR A 97 -18.40 0.31 -7.10
C THR A 97 -17.43 1.16 -7.91
N PHE A 98 -17.39 1.02 -9.24
CA PHE A 98 -16.48 1.80 -10.06
C PHE A 98 -16.85 3.28 -10.12
N SER A 99 -18.12 3.66 -9.92
CA SER A 99 -18.52 5.07 -9.82
C SER A 99 -17.94 5.72 -8.57
N VAL A 100 -18.07 5.06 -7.41
CA VAL A 100 -17.51 5.54 -6.14
C VAL A 100 -15.98 5.64 -6.22
N LEU A 101 -15.32 4.62 -6.77
CA LEU A 101 -13.85 4.60 -6.87
C LEU A 101 -13.32 5.61 -7.90
N ALA A 102 -14.03 5.83 -9.01
CA ALA A 102 -13.72 6.89 -9.96
C ALA A 102 -13.91 8.29 -9.34
N ALA A 103 -15.00 8.50 -8.58
CA ALA A 103 -15.25 9.74 -7.87
C ALA A 103 -14.17 10.01 -6.80
N ALA A 104 -13.79 9.00 -6.01
CA ALA A 104 -12.69 9.09 -5.05
C ALA A 104 -11.36 9.41 -5.77
N SER A 105 -11.08 8.80 -6.93
CA SER A 105 -9.88 9.11 -7.72
C SER A 105 -9.88 10.56 -8.23
N LEU A 106 -11.03 11.06 -8.69
CA LEU A 106 -11.19 12.46 -9.10
C LEU A 106 -10.95 13.41 -7.93
N ILE A 107 -11.54 13.14 -6.76
CA ILE A 107 -11.33 13.94 -5.54
C ILE A 107 -9.85 13.89 -5.12
N ALA A 108 -9.20 12.72 -5.19
CA ALA A 108 -7.77 12.58 -4.89
C ALA A 108 -6.91 13.48 -5.78
N VAL A 109 -7.17 13.49 -7.10
CA VAL A 109 -6.47 14.36 -8.05
C VAL A 109 -6.74 15.84 -7.76
N ALA A 110 -8.00 16.22 -7.55
CA ALA A 110 -8.39 17.60 -7.30
C ALA A 110 -7.79 18.14 -5.98
N VAL A 111 -7.86 17.36 -4.90
CA VAL A 111 -7.29 17.72 -3.60
C VAL A 111 -5.78 17.74 -3.68
N HIS A 112 -5.15 16.77 -4.34
CA HIS A 112 -3.69 16.78 -4.49
C HIS A 112 -3.21 17.99 -5.29
N TRP A 113 -3.92 18.34 -6.38
CA TRP A 113 -3.62 19.55 -7.14
C TRP A 113 -3.77 20.80 -6.26
N THR A 114 -4.88 20.93 -5.54
CA THR A 114 -5.14 22.09 -4.65
C THR A 114 -4.09 22.19 -3.54
N TYR A 115 -3.79 21.08 -2.86
CA TYR A 115 -2.77 20.95 -1.82
C TYR A 115 -1.39 21.45 -2.27
N ARG A 116 -1.02 21.20 -3.54
CA ARG A 116 0.28 21.60 -4.08
C ARG A 116 0.36 23.06 -4.50
N HIS A 117 -0.77 23.69 -4.81
CA HIS A 117 -0.82 25.08 -5.27
C HIS A 117 -1.20 26.06 -4.16
N LEU A 118 -1.79 25.59 -3.07
CA LEU A 118 -2.13 26.43 -1.94
C LEU A 118 -0.90 26.69 -1.06
N ALA A 119 -0.51 27.96 -0.95
CA ALA A 119 0.68 28.36 -0.19
C ALA A 119 0.62 27.92 1.29
N ALA A 120 -0.57 27.94 1.90
CA ALA A 120 -0.76 27.55 3.29
C ALA A 120 -0.40 26.07 3.55
N THR A 121 -0.83 25.15 2.68
CA THR A 121 -0.57 23.71 2.84
C THR A 121 0.87 23.36 2.53
N VAL A 122 1.46 24.01 1.53
CA VAL A 122 2.89 23.86 1.22
C VAL A 122 3.75 24.34 2.39
N SER A 123 3.45 25.53 2.92
CA SER A 123 4.15 26.10 4.09
C SER A 123 4.01 25.19 5.32
N LEU A 124 2.80 24.72 5.62
CA LEU A 124 2.57 23.84 6.76
C LEU A 124 3.36 22.52 6.62
N ARG A 125 3.38 21.91 5.43
CA ARG A 125 4.18 20.72 5.16
C ARG A 125 5.67 20.99 5.35
N ASP A 126 6.18 22.11 4.83
CA ASP A 126 7.60 22.46 4.95
C ASP A 126 8.00 22.73 6.39
N VAL A 127 7.10 23.36 7.19
CA VAL A 127 7.28 23.51 8.63
C VAL A 127 7.41 22.16 9.32
N LEU A 128 6.50 21.21 9.05
CA LEU A 128 6.57 19.87 9.62
C LEU A 128 7.86 19.12 9.21
N ALA A 129 8.21 19.17 7.92
CA ALA A 129 9.40 18.49 7.42
C ALA A 129 10.69 19.05 8.04
N LEU A 130 10.84 20.38 8.04
CA LEU A 130 12.09 21.05 8.46
C LEU A 130 12.22 21.24 9.96
N HIS A 131 11.12 21.49 10.68
CA HIS A 131 11.15 21.81 12.12
C HIS A 131 10.76 20.63 13.01
N VAL A 132 10.01 19.65 12.50
CA VAL A 132 9.63 18.46 13.28
C VAL A 132 10.46 17.25 12.88
N PHE A 133 10.43 16.83 11.61
CA PHE A 133 11.04 15.55 11.21
C PHE A 133 12.55 15.62 10.96
N ARG A 134 13.07 16.72 10.43
CA ARG A 134 14.52 16.89 10.20
C ARG A 134 15.32 16.90 11.51
N PRO A 135 14.95 17.65 12.57
CA PRO A 135 15.70 17.63 13.83
C PRO A 135 15.65 16.28 14.54
N LEU A 136 14.58 15.50 14.36
CA LEU A 136 14.47 14.12 14.84
C LEU A 136 15.38 13.13 14.05
N GLY A 137 16.05 13.58 12.99
CA GLY A 137 16.89 12.75 12.13
C GLY A 137 16.13 11.72 11.29
N VAL A 138 14.81 11.91 11.16
CA VAL A 138 13.88 11.00 10.45
C VAL A 138 14.03 11.09 8.93
N LEU A 139 14.57 12.20 8.43
CA LEU A 139 14.81 12.44 7.00
C LEU A 139 16.24 12.11 6.56
N ASP A 140 17.16 11.90 7.51
CA ASP A 140 18.56 11.63 7.20
C ASP A 140 18.76 10.16 6.83
N ALA A 141 19.70 9.91 5.91
CA ALA A 141 20.13 8.56 5.59
C ALA A 141 20.89 7.92 6.78
N PRO A 142 20.38 6.83 7.36
CA PRO A 142 21.06 6.17 8.47
C PRO A 142 22.32 5.41 7.99
N PRO A 143 23.31 5.21 8.88
CA PRO A 143 24.44 4.32 8.61
C PRO A 143 23.99 2.89 8.26
N ILE A 144 24.78 2.17 7.46
CA ILE A 144 24.46 0.79 7.04
C ILE A 144 24.24 -0.13 8.25
N GLY A 145 25.09 -0.02 9.28
CA GLY A 145 24.98 -0.82 10.51
C GLY A 145 23.66 -0.59 11.23
N THR A 146 23.17 0.64 11.24
CA THR A 146 21.86 1.00 11.79
C THR A 146 20.72 0.34 10.99
N LEU A 147 20.77 0.36 9.65
CA LEU A 147 19.76 -0.29 8.81
C LEU A 147 19.69 -1.80 9.06
N TRP A 148 20.84 -2.48 9.12
CA TRP A 148 20.86 -3.92 9.38
C TRP A 148 20.42 -4.26 10.81
N ALA A 149 20.83 -3.49 11.81
CA ALA A 149 20.37 -3.69 13.18
C ALA A 149 18.85 -3.52 13.30
N MET A 150 18.28 -2.47 12.71
CA MET A 150 16.83 -2.27 12.65
C MET A 150 16.14 -3.41 11.90
N ALA A 151 16.73 -3.91 10.82
CA ALA A 151 16.15 -5.01 10.05
C ALA A 151 16.10 -6.31 10.84
N ILE A 152 17.17 -6.63 11.58
CA ILE A 152 17.20 -7.79 12.47
C ILE A 152 16.12 -7.66 13.54
N LEU A 153 15.99 -6.50 14.18
CA LEU A 153 14.93 -6.25 15.17
C LEU A 153 13.52 -6.40 14.55
N GLY A 154 13.32 -5.88 13.34
CA GLY A 154 12.06 -6.02 12.61
C GLY A 154 11.75 -7.48 12.23
N THR A 155 12.76 -8.25 11.82
CA THR A 155 12.59 -9.67 11.50
C THR A 155 12.29 -10.50 12.76
N LEU A 156 12.96 -10.22 13.88
CA LEU A 156 12.66 -10.84 15.17
C LEU A 156 11.24 -10.52 15.64
N SER A 157 10.81 -9.25 15.44
CA SER A 157 9.43 -8.81 15.59
C SER A 157 8.43 -9.66 14.83
N THR A 158 8.69 -9.86 13.54
CA THR A 158 7.84 -10.71 12.72
C THR A 158 7.84 -12.16 13.21
N LEU A 159 8.96 -12.69 13.72
CA LEU A 159 9.05 -14.08 14.17
C LEU A 159 8.28 -14.38 15.45
N GLN A 160 8.31 -13.49 16.45
CA GLN A 160 7.67 -13.73 17.75
C GLN A 160 6.13 -13.82 17.65
N GLY A 161 5.53 -13.23 16.62
CA GLY A 161 4.10 -13.37 16.34
C GLY A 161 3.20 -12.38 17.08
N GLY A 162 1.90 -12.44 16.77
CA GLY A 162 0.91 -11.44 17.16
C GLY A 162 0.69 -11.38 18.67
N ALA A 163 0.57 -10.16 19.19
CA ALA A 163 0.32 -9.91 20.60
C ALA A 163 -1.16 -10.07 20.95
N ALA A 164 -1.45 -10.70 22.09
CA ALA A 164 -2.80 -10.75 22.62
C ALA A 164 -3.32 -9.34 22.95
N PHE A 165 -4.65 -9.14 22.91
CA PHE A 165 -5.26 -7.88 23.29
C PHE A 165 -4.91 -7.54 24.75
N GLY A 166 -4.24 -6.40 24.96
CA GLY A 166 -3.79 -5.93 26.27
C GLY A 166 -2.28 -6.05 26.50
N ASP A 167 -1.57 -6.83 25.68
CA ASP A 167 -0.10 -6.92 25.75
C ASP A 167 0.56 -5.72 25.06
N ALA A 168 0.87 -4.69 25.86
CA ALA A 168 1.56 -3.50 25.38
C ALA A 168 2.96 -3.82 24.83
N GLY A 169 3.65 -4.81 25.41
CA GLY A 169 4.99 -5.23 24.99
C GLY A 169 4.95 -5.90 23.63
N GLY A 170 4.05 -6.87 23.43
CA GLY A 170 3.86 -7.52 22.14
C GLY A 170 3.38 -6.56 21.05
N LYS A 171 2.50 -5.60 21.35
CA LYS A 171 2.06 -4.59 20.36
C LYS A 171 3.18 -3.63 19.97
N LEU A 172 4.02 -3.24 20.92
CA LEU A 172 5.23 -2.48 20.64
C LEU A 172 6.18 -3.28 19.75
N PHE A 173 6.36 -4.57 20.04
CA PHE A 173 7.19 -5.45 19.25
C PHE A 173 6.64 -5.58 17.83
N GLN A 174 5.34 -5.80 17.65
CA GLN A 174 4.69 -5.84 16.34
C GLN A 174 4.89 -4.54 15.53
N ALA A 175 4.90 -3.39 16.20
CA ALA A 175 5.15 -2.11 15.54
C ALA A 175 6.57 -1.97 14.96
N LEU A 176 7.53 -2.81 15.36
CA LEU A 176 8.86 -2.88 14.77
C LEU A 176 8.89 -3.59 13.40
N GLY A 177 7.82 -4.30 13.03
CA GLY A 177 7.82 -5.16 11.83
C GLY A 177 8.12 -4.41 10.52
N PHE A 178 7.81 -3.11 10.41
CA PHE A 178 8.14 -2.34 9.20
C PHE A 178 9.66 -2.14 9.01
N LEU A 179 10.46 -2.25 10.08
CA LEU A 179 11.90 -2.05 10.04
C LEU A 179 12.63 -3.15 9.25
N GLN A 180 12.04 -4.35 9.16
CA GLN A 180 12.63 -5.48 8.42
C GLN A 180 12.87 -5.15 6.94
N TRP A 181 12.15 -4.18 6.40
CA TRP A 181 12.19 -3.78 5.00
C TRP A 181 13.23 -2.70 4.69
N LEU A 182 13.82 -2.08 5.71
CA LEU A 182 14.75 -0.96 5.54
C LEU A 182 16.04 -1.27 4.76
N PRO A 183 16.66 -2.47 4.82
CA PRO A 183 17.86 -2.77 4.05
C PRO A 183 17.66 -2.61 2.54
N PHE A 184 16.45 -2.76 2.04
CA PHE A 184 16.15 -2.55 0.62
C PHE A 184 16.33 -1.09 0.16
N ALA A 185 16.49 -0.14 1.09
CA ALA A 185 16.89 1.24 0.79
C ALA A 185 18.41 1.42 0.57
N ILE A 186 19.26 0.45 0.93
CA ILE A 186 20.72 0.55 0.79
C ILE A 186 21.16 0.89 -0.66
N PRO A 187 20.64 0.24 -1.73
CA PRO A 187 21.04 0.58 -3.09
C PRO A 187 20.68 2.03 -3.47
N LEU A 188 19.60 2.56 -2.91
CA LEU A 188 19.18 3.94 -3.11
C LEU A 188 20.17 4.92 -2.46
N TYR A 189 20.57 4.67 -1.22
CA TYR A 189 21.56 5.49 -0.52
C TYR A 189 22.95 5.39 -1.14
N TYR A 190 23.37 4.20 -1.57
CA TYR A 190 24.61 4.02 -2.34
C TYR A 190 24.61 4.87 -3.61
N LYS A 191 23.48 4.94 -4.32
CA LYS A 191 23.39 5.78 -5.51
C LYS A 191 23.53 7.28 -5.20
N LYS A 192 23.05 7.73 -4.03
CA LYS A 192 23.13 9.14 -3.61
C LYS A 192 24.54 9.52 -3.13
N TYR A 193 25.14 8.68 -2.30
CA TYR A 193 26.38 9.00 -1.57
C TYR A 193 27.63 8.29 -2.12
N GLY A 194 27.46 7.37 -3.07
CA GLY A 194 28.54 6.60 -3.71
C GLY A 194 29.25 5.65 -2.76
N ASP A 195 30.51 5.34 -3.10
CA ASP A 195 31.37 4.43 -2.32
C ASP A 195 31.68 4.93 -0.90
N ARG A 196 31.43 6.22 -0.62
CA ARG A 196 31.53 6.78 0.74
C ARG A 196 30.48 6.21 1.69
N TYR A 197 29.36 5.73 1.16
CA TYR A 197 28.29 5.14 1.98
C TYR A 197 28.57 3.68 2.30
N CYS A 198 28.74 2.85 1.27
CA CYS A 198 28.93 1.41 1.42
C CYS A 198 29.67 0.77 0.25
N ASP A 199 30.29 -0.39 0.48
CA ASP A 199 30.73 -1.28 -0.60
C ASP A 199 29.53 -2.12 -1.12
N ILE A 200 28.96 -1.70 -2.25
CA ILE A 200 27.78 -2.33 -2.84
C ILE A 200 28.00 -3.79 -3.22
N LYS A 201 29.24 -4.19 -3.53
CA LYS A 201 29.56 -5.58 -3.91
C LYS A 201 29.40 -6.55 -2.75
N LYS A 202 29.56 -6.07 -1.52
CA LYS A 202 29.30 -6.84 -0.29
C LYS A 202 27.84 -6.80 0.12
N GLN A 203 27.17 -5.66 -0.08
CA GLN A 203 25.78 -5.47 0.36
C GLN A 203 24.77 -6.21 -0.53
N ILE A 204 24.98 -6.29 -1.85
CA ILE A 204 24.04 -7.00 -2.75
C ILE A 204 23.90 -8.49 -2.38
N PRO A 205 24.99 -9.28 -2.22
CA PRO A 205 24.87 -10.67 -1.78
C PRO A 205 24.16 -10.80 -0.43
N LEU A 206 24.42 -9.88 0.50
CA LEU A 206 23.77 -9.87 1.82
C LEU A 206 22.27 -9.59 1.73
N LEU A 207 21.84 -8.67 0.85
CA LEU A 207 20.43 -8.42 0.57
C LEU A 207 19.73 -9.63 -0.06
N ILE A 208 20.41 -10.34 -0.97
CA ILE A 208 19.90 -11.58 -1.57
C ILE A 208 19.72 -12.65 -0.49
N ALA A 209 20.76 -12.89 0.33
CA ALA A 209 20.70 -13.84 1.43
C ALA A 209 19.57 -13.50 2.41
N PHE A 210 19.45 -12.23 2.79
CA PHE A 210 18.38 -11.75 3.67
C PHE A 210 16.98 -11.93 3.05
N THR A 211 16.83 -11.69 1.75
CA THR A 211 15.56 -11.92 1.04
C THR A 211 15.18 -13.40 1.06
N ILE A 212 16.14 -14.30 0.82
CA ILE A 212 15.93 -15.75 0.92
C ILE A 212 15.54 -16.14 2.34
N THR A 213 16.17 -15.57 3.37
CA THR A 213 15.81 -15.79 4.77
C THR A 213 14.36 -15.36 5.04
N LEU A 214 13.95 -14.16 4.60
CA LEU A 214 12.57 -13.69 4.77
C LEU A 214 11.56 -14.58 4.03
N MET A 215 11.90 -15.05 2.83
CA MET A 215 11.06 -16.03 2.11
C MET A 215 10.94 -17.35 2.88
N GLY A 216 12.04 -17.85 3.45
CA GLY A 216 12.02 -19.03 4.31
C GLY A 216 11.15 -18.84 5.56
N ILE A 217 11.23 -17.69 6.22
CA ILE A 217 10.34 -17.33 7.33
C ILE A 217 8.88 -17.29 6.87
N GLY A 218 8.61 -16.71 5.69
CA GLY A 218 7.27 -16.68 5.11
C GLY A 218 6.69 -18.08 4.87
N LEU A 219 7.50 -19.01 4.36
CA LEU A 219 7.12 -20.41 4.20
C LEU A 219 6.82 -21.09 5.54
N LEU A 220 7.73 -20.95 6.52
CA LEU A 220 7.58 -21.55 7.85
C LEU A 220 6.35 -21.04 8.59
N ARG A 221 6.01 -19.76 8.43
CA ARG A 221 4.80 -19.17 9.06
C ARG A 221 3.53 -19.40 8.26
N ASN A 222 3.61 -20.09 7.11
CA ASN A 222 2.55 -20.17 6.11
C ASN A 222 1.95 -18.78 5.78
N ALA A 223 2.83 -17.78 5.74
CA ALA A 223 2.50 -16.38 5.54
C ALA A 223 2.90 -15.99 4.11
N ARG A 224 2.08 -16.42 3.14
CA ARG A 224 2.25 -16.17 1.69
C ARG A 224 2.61 -14.72 1.37
N GLN A 225 2.00 -13.77 2.07
CA GLN A 225 2.27 -12.34 1.91
C GLN A 225 3.73 -11.97 2.25
N LEU A 226 4.31 -12.53 3.32
CA LEU A 226 5.69 -12.23 3.72
C LEU A 226 6.72 -12.65 2.67
N MET A 227 6.44 -13.72 1.91
CA MET A 227 7.34 -14.18 0.83
C MET A 227 7.43 -13.19 -0.33
N LEU A 228 6.32 -12.52 -0.66
CA LEU A 228 6.22 -11.63 -1.83
C LEU A 228 6.52 -10.17 -1.49
N ILE A 229 6.27 -9.74 -0.25
CA ILE A 229 6.45 -8.34 0.16
C ILE A 229 7.90 -7.89 -0.04
N GLY A 230 8.92 -8.71 0.27
CA GLY A 230 10.32 -8.30 0.16
C GLY A 230 10.74 -7.83 -1.25
N PRO A 231 10.62 -8.70 -2.27
CA PRO A 231 10.90 -8.32 -3.66
C PRO A 231 10.04 -7.15 -4.15
N VAL A 232 8.75 -7.13 -3.82
CA VAL A 232 7.83 -6.05 -4.21
C VAL A 232 8.23 -4.73 -3.56
N GLN A 233 8.58 -4.74 -2.28
CA GLN A 233 9.06 -3.56 -1.55
C GLN A 233 10.33 -2.99 -2.18
N ALA A 234 11.30 -3.84 -2.51
CA ALA A 234 12.51 -3.41 -3.21
C ALA A 234 12.19 -2.78 -4.57
N ALA A 235 11.25 -3.38 -5.31
CA ALA A 235 10.77 -2.83 -6.58
C ALA A 235 10.07 -1.48 -6.39
N LEU A 236 9.29 -1.29 -5.32
CA LEU A 236 8.61 -0.03 -5.01
C LEU A 236 9.57 1.07 -4.57
N ILE A 237 10.59 0.75 -3.77
CA ILE A 237 11.66 1.71 -3.42
C ILE A 237 12.38 2.15 -4.69
N TYR A 238 12.72 1.21 -5.57
CA TYR A 238 13.31 1.52 -6.87
C TYR A 238 12.35 2.34 -7.76
N PHE A 239 11.05 2.05 -7.70
CA PHE A 239 10.03 2.75 -8.45
C PHE A 239 9.94 4.22 -8.04
N ILE A 240 9.88 4.53 -6.73
CA ILE A 240 9.94 5.91 -6.22
C ILE A 240 11.15 6.65 -6.78
N TRP A 241 12.32 6.00 -6.76
CA TRP A 241 13.52 6.57 -7.32
C TRP A 241 13.41 6.82 -8.83
N ALA A 242 12.94 5.84 -9.58
CA ALA A 242 12.79 5.93 -11.02
C ALA A 242 11.77 7.01 -11.44
N MET A 243 10.77 7.29 -10.60
CA MET A 243 9.80 8.37 -10.78
C MET A 243 10.42 9.77 -10.65
N GLN A 244 11.40 9.93 -9.75
CA GLN A 244 12.07 11.20 -9.51
C GLN A 244 13.20 11.50 -10.51
N ASP A 245 13.80 10.46 -11.11
CA ASP A 245 14.95 10.61 -12.02
C ASP A 245 14.53 11.27 -13.36
N PRO A 246 14.98 12.51 -13.65
CA PRO A 246 14.60 13.21 -14.88
C PRO A 246 15.35 12.70 -16.11
N SER A 247 16.30 11.77 -15.96
CA SER A 247 17.11 11.29 -17.07
C SER A 247 16.27 10.62 -18.17
N PRO A 248 16.62 10.86 -19.45
CA PRO A 248 15.90 10.27 -20.57
C PRO A 248 16.06 8.75 -20.59
N VAL A 249 15.01 8.05 -21.04
CA VAL A 249 15.04 6.60 -21.21
C VAL A 249 16.03 6.21 -22.31
N ARG A 250 17.03 5.39 -21.98
CA ARG A 250 17.95 4.77 -22.95
C ARG A 250 17.38 3.44 -23.46
N LYS A 251 17.74 3.02 -24.68
CA LYS A 251 17.33 1.71 -25.25
C LYS A 251 17.64 0.53 -24.31
N ARG A 252 18.80 0.58 -23.63
CA ARG A 252 19.18 -0.42 -22.62
C ARG A 252 18.24 -0.46 -21.42
N THR A 253 17.69 0.68 -21.00
CA THR A 253 16.69 0.75 -19.92
C THR A 253 15.39 0.09 -20.36
N LEU A 254 14.96 0.31 -21.61
CA LEU A 254 13.76 -0.35 -22.16
C LEU A 254 13.94 -1.87 -22.23
N ALA A 255 15.09 -2.35 -22.71
CA ALA A 255 15.39 -3.79 -22.74
C ALA A 255 15.37 -4.41 -21.33
N LYS A 256 15.95 -3.72 -20.33
CA LYS A 256 15.90 -4.17 -18.93
C LYS A 256 14.48 -4.17 -18.37
N ALA A 257 13.67 -3.16 -18.69
CA ALA A 257 12.27 -3.09 -18.27
C ALA A 257 11.45 -4.24 -18.87
N GLY A 258 11.63 -4.52 -20.17
CA GLY A 258 10.99 -5.66 -20.84
C GLY A 258 11.40 -7.00 -20.24
N ALA A 259 12.70 -7.22 -20.02
CA ALA A 259 13.19 -8.44 -19.37
C ALA A 259 12.65 -8.58 -17.93
N GLY A 260 12.59 -7.47 -17.18
CA GLY A 260 12.00 -7.43 -15.84
C GLY A 260 10.52 -7.79 -15.85
N LEU A 261 9.74 -7.28 -16.81
CA LEU A 261 8.32 -7.62 -16.96
C LEU A 261 8.13 -9.11 -17.22
N VAL A 262 8.90 -9.69 -18.14
CA VAL A 262 8.86 -11.14 -18.42
C VAL A 262 9.22 -11.94 -17.17
N ALA A 263 10.25 -11.54 -16.42
CA ALA A 263 10.62 -12.20 -15.18
C ALA A 263 9.52 -12.12 -14.10
N VAL A 264 8.81 -10.99 -13.99
CA VAL A 264 7.68 -10.82 -13.08
C VAL A 264 6.52 -11.74 -13.50
N LEU A 265 6.16 -11.76 -14.79
CA LEU A 265 5.08 -12.63 -15.29
C LEU A 265 5.39 -14.11 -15.06
N MET A 266 6.64 -14.54 -15.30
CA MET A 266 7.09 -15.89 -14.98
C MET A 266 7.08 -16.18 -13.48
N SER A 267 7.44 -15.20 -12.65
CA SER A 267 7.40 -15.36 -11.20
C SER A 267 5.96 -15.52 -10.72
N ILE A 268 5.01 -14.73 -11.24
CA ILE A 268 3.59 -14.83 -10.88
C ILE A 268 3.07 -16.25 -11.18
N THR A 269 3.38 -16.83 -12.33
CA THR A 269 2.93 -18.19 -12.65
C THR A 269 3.53 -19.22 -11.70
N LEU A 270 4.84 -19.15 -11.44
CA LEU A 270 5.54 -20.08 -10.54
C LEU A 270 5.04 -20.00 -9.09
N PHE A 271 4.84 -18.79 -8.56
CA PHE A 271 4.39 -18.60 -7.18
C PHE A 271 2.89 -18.86 -7.00
N THR A 272 2.10 -18.90 -8.08
CA THR A 272 0.65 -19.15 -7.99
C THR A 272 0.35 -20.54 -7.44
N ASP A 273 1.04 -21.58 -7.93
CA ASP A 273 0.85 -22.95 -7.45
C ASP A 273 1.32 -23.11 -6.01
N VAL A 274 2.45 -22.50 -5.64
CA VAL A 274 2.96 -22.45 -4.26
C VAL A 274 1.93 -21.78 -3.34
N ALA A 275 1.34 -20.66 -3.77
CA ALA A 275 0.34 -19.94 -2.99
C ALA A 275 -0.95 -20.74 -2.78
N VAL A 276 -1.36 -21.58 -3.74
CA VAL A 276 -2.54 -22.46 -3.60
C VAL A 276 -2.20 -23.66 -2.70
N ALA A 277 -1.05 -24.29 -2.89
CA ALA A 277 -0.61 -25.40 -2.04
C ALA A 277 -0.49 -24.97 -0.56
N MET A 278 0.05 -23.79 -0.30
CA MET A 278 0.13 -23.20 1.03
C MET A 278 -1.25 -22.92 1.65
N ALA A 279 -2.25 -22.51 0.85
CA ALA A 279 -3.62 -22.36 1.34
C ALA A 279 -4.21 -23.70 1.77
N LEU A 280 -4.09 -24.71 0.92
CA LEU A 280 -4.63 -26.04 1.19
C LEU A 280 -3.94 -26.71 2.40
N ALA A 281 -2.63 -26.52 2.54
CA ALA A 281 -1.88 -26.98 3.72
C ALA A 281 -2.29 -26.24 5.01
N ARG A 282 -2.84 -25.02 4.91
CA ARG A 282 -3.29 -24.24 6.08
C ARG A 282 -4.51 -24.84 6.74
N ASP A 283 -5.41 -25.46 5.99
CA ASP A 283 -6.62 -26.06 6.55
C ASP A 283 -6.31 -27.24 7.48
N LYS A 284 -5.09 -27.79 7.41
CA LYS A 284 -4.57 -28.84 8.32
C LYS A 284 -3.72 -28.29 9.47
N ARG A 285 -3.63 -26.95 9.64
CA ARG A 285 -2.65 -26.32 10.54
C ARG A 285 -2.88 -26.63 12.02
N GLU A 286 -4.12 -26.83 12.45
CA GLU A 286 -4.45 -27.09 13.86
C GLU A 286 -3.80 -28.36 14.41
N THR A 287 -3.40 -29.29 13.54
CA THR A 287 -2.80 -30.58 13.91
C THR A 287 -1.34 -30.74 13.48
N SER A 288 -0.75 -29.74 12.81
CA SER A 288 0.58 -29.86 12.18
C SER A 288 1.59 -28.84 12.72
N THR A 289 2.84 -29.29 12.90
CA THR A 289 3.97 -28.42 13.22
C THR A 289 4.38 -27.57 12.00
N PRO A 290 5.04 -26.40 12.18
CA PRO A 290 5.46 -25.53 11.07
C PRO A 290 6.28 -26.24 9.98
N TRP A 291 7.14 -27.20 10.37
CA TRP A 291 7.93 -27.98 9.41
C TRP A 291 7.07 -28.98 8.64
N GLN A 292 6.11 -29.63 9.30
CA GLN A 292 5.14 -30.52 8.64
C GLN A 292 4.27 -29.74 7.64
N THR A 293 3.87 -28.50 7.94
CA THR A 293 3.15 -27.65 6.99
C THR A 293 3.97 -27.37 5.72
N VAL A 294 5.29 -27.18 5.85
CA VAL A 294 6.19 -26.99 4.70
C VAL A 294 6.31 -28.28 3.89
N GLN A 295 6.49 -29.43 4.54
CA GLN A 295 6.54 -30.73 3.87
C GLN A 295 5.24 -31.05 3.12
N GLU A 296 4.09 -30.79 3.76
CA GLU A 296 2.76 -30.93 3.14
C GLU A 296 2.59 -30.00 1.94
N THR A 297 3.02 -28.73 2.07
CA THR A 297 3.01 -27.77 0.95
C THR A 297 3.82 -28.30 -0.24
N TYR A 298 5.00 -28.86 0.01
CA TYR A 298 5.84 -29.47 -1.03
C TYR A 298 5.17 -30.71 -1.65
N HIS A 299 4.56 -31.56 -0.84
CA HIS A 299 3.82 -32.73 -1.33
C HIS A 299 2.65 -32.33 -2.23
N LEU A 300 1.84 -31.35 -1.80
CA LEU A 300 0.69 -30.84 -2.55
C LEU A 300 1.07 -30.18 -3.89
N LEU A 301 2.27 -29.62 -4.02
CA LEU A 301 2.77 -29.10 -5.30
C LEU A 301 2.92 -30.20 -6.37
N SER A 302 3.15 -31.44 -5.95
CA SER A 302 3.21 -32.62 -6.83
C SER A 302 1.83 -33.07 -7.31
N GLU A 303 0.76 -32.74 -6.58
CA GLU A 303 -0.60 -33.22 -6.81
C GLU A 303 -1.47 -32.17 -7.53
N ARG A 304 -1.23 -31.99 -8.84
CA ARG A 304 -1.91 -30.96 -9.66
C ARG A 304 -3.44 -31.04 -9.66
N ASP A 305 -3.99 -32.24 -9.55
CA ASP A 305 -5.44 -32.45 -9.57
C ASP A 305 -6.12 -31.85 -8.33
N LYS A 306 -5.49 -31.96 -7.15
CA LYS A 306 -6.02 -31.37 -5.90
C LYS A 306 -5.99 -29.85 -5.94
N LEU A 307 -4.93 -29.27 -6.51
CA LEU A 307 -4.83 -27.82 -6.69
C LEU A 307 -5.93 -27.29 -7.64
N THR A 308 -6.21 -28.03 -8.70
CA THR A 308 -7.25 -27.66 -9.67
C THR A 308 -8.65 -27.79 -9.07
N ALA A 309 -8.91 -28.88 -8.36
CA ALA A 309 -10.19 -29.10 -7.66
C ALA A 309 -10.46 -28.00 -6.61
N TYR A 310 -9.44 -27.58 -5.86
CA TYR A 310 -9.57 -26.49 -4.89
C TYR A 310 -9.88 -25.13 -5.55
N ARG A 311 -9.32 -24.85 -6.74
CA ARG A 311 -9.66 -23.64 -7.49
C ARG A 311 -11.11 -23.66 -7.94
N MET A 312 -11.57 -24.80 -8.47
CA MET A 312 -12.94 -24.97 -8.95
C MET A 312 -13.97 -24.88 -7.81
N SER A 313 -13.68 -25.49 -6.65
CA SER A 313 -14.57 -25.39 -5.48
C SER A 313 -14.67 -23.95 -4.97
N GLY A 314 -13.56 -23.21 -4.96
CA GLY A 314 -13.55 -21.78 -4.60
C GLY A 314 -14.42 -20.92 -5.52
N THR A 315 -14.37 -21.15 -6.83
CA THR A 315 -15.23 -20.44 -7.79
C THR A 315 -16.70 -20.80 -7.64
N LEU A 316 -17.02 -22.06 -7.36
CA LEU A 316 -18.41 -22.49 -7.14
C LEU A 316 -18.98 -21.88 -5.85
N ALA A 317 -18.21 -21.91 -4.75
CA ALA A 317 -18.60 -21.31 -3.49
C ALA A 317 -18.84 -19.80 -3.63
N ALA A 318 -18.01 -19.10 -4.39
CA ALA A 318 -18.17 -17.67 -4.66
C ALA A 318 -19.45 -17.34 -5.43
N SER A 319 -19.94 -18.25 -6.27
CA SER A 319 -21.21 -18.05 -6.99
C SER A 319 -22.45 -18.30 -6.11
N LEU A 320 -22.31 -19.06 -5.02
CA LEU A 320 -23.43 -19.48 -4.17
C LEU A 320 -23.55 -18.65 -2.89
N ASN A 321 -22.44 -18.11 -2.38
CA ASN A 321 -22.41 -17.40 -1.11
C ASN A 321 -22.80 -15.91 -1.27
N ILE A 322 -23.66 -15.42 -0.37
CA ILE A 322 -23.61 -14.01 0.07
C ILE A 322 -22.23 -13.82 0.69
N TYR A 323 -21.56 -12.68 0.74
CA TYR A 323 -20.09 -12.58 0.98
C TYR A 323 -19.13 -13.66 0.41
N ASP A 324 -18.38 -13.29 -0.63
CA ASP A 324 -17.22 -14.02 -1.11
C ASP A 324 -16.05 -13.07 -1.41
N GLU A 325 -14.82 -13.58 -1.37
CA GLU A 325 -13.61 -12.82 -1.72
C GLU A 325 -13.00 -13.24 -3.07
N ALA A 326 -13.67 -14.16 -3.79
CA ALA A 326 -13.17 -14.66 -5.06
C ALA A 326 -13.61 -13.74 -6.19
N TYR A 327 -12.63 -13.10 -6.83
CA TYR A 327 -12.89 -12.22 -7.95
C TYR A 327 -11.88 -12.43 -9.06
N LEU A 328 -10.59 -12.47 -8.70
CA LEU A 328 -9.52 -12.78 -9.65
C LEU A 328 -9.14 -14.26 -9.55
N SER A 329 -9.02 -14.90 -10.71
CA SER A 329 -8.59 -16.30 -10.86
C SER A 329 -7.17 -16.53 -10.32
N ASN A 330 -6.31 -15.52 -10.44
CA ASN A 330 -4.93 -15.58 -9.96
C ASN A 330 -4.82 -15.05 -8.51
N PRO A 331 -4.43 -15.89 -7.53
CA PRO A 331 -4.37 -15.51 -6.12
C PRO A 331 -3.27 -14.48 -5.80
N ILE A 332 -2.25 -14.33 -6.65
CA ILE A 332 -1.23 -13.29 -6.49
C ILE A 332 -1.80 -11.95 -6.97
N LEU A 333 -2.41 -11.92 -8.15
CA LEU A 333 -3.07 -10.70 -8.65
C LEU A 333 -4.21 -10.24 -7.73
N ALA A 334 -4.94 -11.18 -7.12
CA ALA A 334 -5.95 -10.90 -6.10
C ALA A 334 -5.42 -10.08 -4.92
N ARG A 335 -4.10 -10.13 -4.61
CA ARG A 335 -3.49 -9.31 -3.55
C ARG A 335 -3.23 -7.87 -3.95
N PHE A 336 -3.22 -7.58 -5.24
CA PHE A 336 -3.08 -6.24 -5.78
C PHE A 336 -4.42 -5.62 -6.12
N SER A 337 -5.55 -6.29 -5.85
CA SER A 337 -6.88 -5.81 -6.21
C SER A 337 -7.78 -5.75 -4.98
N GLU A 338 -8.29 -4.57 -4.64
CA GLU A 338 -9.21 -4.34 -3.51
C GLU A 338 -10.67 -4.22 -3.96
N THR A 339 -10.92 -4.19 -5.27
CA THR A 339 -12.21 -3.97 -5.90
C THR A 339 -13.34 -4.83 -5.34
N LYS A 340 -13.10 -6.13 -5.11
CA LYS A 340 -14.13 -7.04 -4.58
C LYS A 340 -14.55 -6.69 -3.14
N PHE A 341 -13.59 -6.25 -2.31
CA PHE A 341 -13.89 -5.81 -0.95
C PHE A 341 -14.73 -4.53 -0.96
N HIS A 342 -14.38 -3.58 -1.83
CA HIS A 342 -15.19 -2.38 -2.03
C HIS A 342 -16.59 -2.72 -2.53
N ASP A 343 -16.72 -3.62 -3.50
CA ASP A 343 -18.01 -4.01 -4.07
C ASP A 343 -18.93 -4.67 -3.04
N ASN A 344 -18.44 -5.67 -2.30
CA ASN A 344 -19.21 -6.32 -1.25
C ASN A 344 -19.73 -5.32 -0.22
N MET A 345 -18.86 -4.43 0.25
CA MET A 345 -19.20 -3.49 1.32
C MET A 345 -20.11 -2.37 0.83
N LEU A 346 -19.92 -1.87 -0.40
CA LEU A 346 -20.81 -0.88 -0.99
C LEU A 346 -22.19 -1.48 -1.26
N TYR A 347 -22.26 -2.72 -1.75
CA TYR A 347 -23.53 -3.43 -1.91
C TYR A 347 -24.29 -3.52 -0.58
N PHE A 348 -23.62 -3.90 0.51
CA PHE A 348 -24.23 -3.94 1.84
C PHE A 348 -24.62 -2.55 2.36
N ALA A 349 -23.74 -1.55 2.20
CA ALA A 349 -23.95 -0.18 2.63
C ALA A 349 -25.25 0.44 2.08
N PHE A 350 -25.53 0.21 0.78
CA PHE A 350 -26.69 0.78 0.11
C PHE A 350 -28.01 0.13 0.53
N ASN A 351 -27.96 -1.08 1.09
CA ASN A 351 -29.14 -1.78 1.61
C ASN A 351 -29.45 -1.45 3.08
N PHE A 352 -28.64 -0.62 3.74
CA PHE A 352 -28.85 -0.27 5.15
C PHE A 352 -29.99 0.72 5.38
N ASN A 353 -30.80 0.41 6.39
CA ASN A 353 -31.80 1.32 6.96
C ASN A 353 -31.16 2.36 7.91
N ALA A 354 -31.91 3.39 8.28
CA ALA A 354 -31.40 4.49 9.11
C ALA A 354 -30.79 4.04 10.45
N LYS A 355 -31.35 2.99 11.08
CA LYS A 355 -30.83 2.45 12.33
C LYS A 355 -29.47 1.77 12.13
N GLN A 356 -29.35 0.92 11.12
CA GLN A 356 -28.09 0.25 10.77
C GLN A 356 -26.99 1.25 10.42
N ARG A 357 -27.34 2.36 9.74
CA ARG A 357 -26.41 3.45 9.44
C ARG A 357 -25.89 4.15 10.70
N ALA A 358 -26.75 4.38 11.69
CA ALA A 358 -26.32 4.93 12.97
C ALA A 358 -25.38 3.97 13.71
N GLU A 359 -25.68 2.67 13.70
CA GLU A 359 -24.83 1.65 14.31
C GLU A 359 -23.44 1.54 13.64
N VAL A 360 -23.32 1.82 12.32
CA VAL A 360 -22.03 1.93 11.62
C VAL A 360 -21.17 3.07 12.19
N LEU A 361 -21.78 4.22 12.48
CA LEU A 361 -21.08 5.35 13.09
C LEU A 361 -20.61 5.01 14.50
N ASP A 362 -21.50 4.48 15.34
CA ASP A 362 -21.19 4.10 16.71
C ASP A 362 -20.05 3.07 16.74
N THR A 363 -20.12 2.07 15.87
CA THR A 363 -19.07 1.04 15.73
C THR A 363 -17.73 1.64 15.29
N ASN A 364 -17.73 2.61 14.37
CA ASN A 364 -16.50 3.29 13.95
C ASN A 364 -15.90 4.13 15.09
N VAL A 365 -16.74 4.82 15.87
CA VAL A 365 -16.31 5.59 17.05
C VAL A 365 -15.75 4.65 18.12
N GLU A 366 -16.44 3.55 18.42
CA GLU A 366 -15.98 2.53 19.36
C GLU A 366 -14.63 1.94 18.93
N LYS A 367 -14.49 1.57 17.66
CA LYS A 367 -13.22 1.05 17.12
C LYS A 367 -12.10 2.10 17.19
N LEU A 368 -12.40 3.37 16.95
CA LEU A 368 -11.43 4.46 17.12
C LEU A 368 -11.03 4.60 18.59
N LEU A 369 -11.98 4.57 19.53
CA LEU A 369 -11.68 4.62 20.97
C LEU A 369 -10.86 3.41 21.43
N MET A 370 -11.11 2.22 20.87
CA MET A 370 -10.32 1.01 21.16
C MET A 370 -8.85 1.13 20.73
N THR A 371 -8.53 2.08 19.85
CA THR A 371 -7.14 2.31 19.45
C THR A 371 -6.32 2.96 20.57
N LEU A 372 -6.98 3.62 21.53
CA LEU A 372 -6.34 4.25 22.68
C LEU A 372 -5.77 3.21 23.65
N PRO A 373 -4.60 3.50 24.28
CA PRO A 373 -4.06 2.68 25.35
C PRO A 373 -5.07 2.52 26.49
N GLN A 374 -5.07 1.35 27.15
CA GLN A 374 -5.98 1.08 28.27
C GLN A 374 -5.93 2.14 29.38
N PRO A 375 -4.75 2.65 29.80
CA PRO A 375 -4.68 3.70 30.82
C PRO A 375 -5.42 4.98 30.44
N VAL A 376 -5.49 5.32 29.15
CA VAL A 376 -6.22 6.50 28.67
C VAL A 376 -7.73 6.25 28.75
N LEU A 377 -8.19 5.04 28.43
CA LEU A 377 -9.60 4.67 28.55
C LEU A 377 -10.05 4.63 30.01
N ASP A 378 -9.22 4.07 30.89
CA ASP A 378 -9.50 3.99 32.32
C ASP A 378 -9.55 5.40 32.95
N MET A 379 -8.65 6.31 32.52
CA MET A 379 -8.67 7.73 32.92
C MET A 379 -9.93 8.46 32.46
N LEU A 380 -10.47 8.11 31.28
CA LEU A 380 -11.70 8.67 30.74
C LEU A 380 -12.97 7.96 31.27
N GLU A 381 -12.81 6.98 32.16
CA GLU A 381 -13.88 6.12 32.69
C GLU A 381 -14.69 5.39 31.61
N ILE A 382 -14.11 5.17 30.43
CA ILE A 382 -14.78 4.52 29.30
C ILE A 382 -14.67 3.00 29.46
N LYS A 383 -15.77 2.34 29.85
CA LYS A 383 -15.88 0.88 29.95
C LYS A 383 -16.06 0.24 28.58
N LEU A 384 -14.96 0.06 27.84
CA LEU A 384 -14.94 -0.63 26.55
C LEU A 384 -14.37 -2.05 26.69
N ASP A 385 -15.18 -3.06 26.35
CA ASP A 385 -14.72 -4.43 26.20
C ASP A 385 -14.01 -4.60 24.84
N LYS A 386 -12.68 -4.64 24.88
CA LYS A 386 -11.82 -4.81 23.70
C LYS A 386 -11.87 -6.22 23.11
N GLN A 387 -12.19 -7.24 23.91
CA GLN A 387 -12.23 -8.62 23.44
C GLN A 387 -13.53 -8.89 22.68
N ARG A 388 -14.65 -8.37 23.19
CA ARG A 388 -15.96 -8.49 22.53
C ARG A 388 -16.02 -7.78 21.17
N ASN A 389 -15.18 -6.77 20.97
CA ASN A 389 -15.14 -5.96 19.76
C ASN A 389 -13.99 -6.31 18.78
N ALA A 390 -13.37 -7.47 18.98
CA ALA A 390 -12.29 -7.98 18.13
C ALA A 390 -12.80 -8.60 16.81
N TYR A 391 -13.62 -7.85 16.06
CA TYR A 391 -14.09 -8.20 14.71
C TYR A 391 -13.66 -7.13 13.69
N SER A 392 -13.61 -7.46 12.40
CA SER A 392 -13.30 -6.46 11.36
C SER A 392 -14.55 -5.64 10.99
N MET A 393 -14.37 -4.48 10.34
CA MET A 393 -15.55 -3.75 9.84
C MET A 393 -16.30 -4.55 8.76
N GLY A 394 -15.60 -5.37 7.96
CA GLY A 394 -16.24 -6.27 7.01
C GLY A 394 -17.17 -7.27 7.68
N ASP A 395 -16.76 -7.86 8.82
CA ASP A 395 -17.62 -8.75 9.61
C ASP A 395 -18.87 -8.03 10.11
N PHE A 396 -18.74 -6.76 10.52
CA PHE A 396 -19.88 -5.97 10.97
C PHE A 396 -20.90 -5.75 9.85
N TYR A 397 -20.45 -5.39 8.64
CA TYR A 397 -21.36 -5.22 7.51
C TYR A 397 -22.07 -6.52 7.13
N ARG A 398 -21.36 -7.65 7.22
CA ARG A 398 -21.96 -8.97 7.05
C ARG A 398 -22.96 -9.28 8.14
N TYR A 399 -22.61 -9.06 9.41
CA TYR A 399 -23.52 -9.27 10.55
C TYR A 399 -24.86 -8.55 10.36
N GLN A 400 -24.83 -7.31 9.87
CA GLN A 400 -26.03 -6.51 9.62
C GLN A 400 -26.90 -7.03 8.47
N ASN A 401 -26.35 -7.85 7.56
CA ASN A 401 -27.08 -8.40 6.40
C ASN A 401 -27.42 -9.90 6.56
N GLU A 402 -26.50 -10.68 7.12
CA GLU A 402 -26.53 -12.15 7.18
C GLU A 402 -26.88 -12.68 8.59
N GLY A 403 -26.75 -11.85 9.64
CA GLY A 403 -27.05 -12.23 11.03
C GLY A 403 -25.84 -12.67 11.85
N SER A 404 -26.10 -13.30 13.00
CA SER A 404 -25.13 -13.49 14.09
C SER A 404 -23.93 -14.39 13.78
N GLU A 405 -24.00 -15.24 12.75
CA GLU A 405 -22.92 -16.17 12.40
C GLU A 405 -21.75 -15.48 11.67
N SER A 406 -21.89 -14.22 11.26
CA SER A 406 -20.91 -13.52 10.43
C SER A 406 -19.84 -12.74 11.20
N LEU A 407 -19.85 -12.75 12.54
CA LEU A 407 -18.82 -12.10 13.36
C LEU A 407 -17.61 -13.01 13.62
N GLY A 408 -16.40 -12.48 13.48
CA GLY A 408 -15.14 -13.19 13.77
C GLY A 408 -14.49 -13.87 12.56
N GLY A 409 -15.05 -13.70 11.37
CA GLY A 409 -14.46 -14.16 10.11
C GLY A 409 -13.29 -13.29 9.62
N PHE A 410 -13.12 -12.10 10.19
CA PHE A 410 -12.17 -11.07 9.78
C PHE A 410 -12.26 -10.72 8.28
N ALA A 411 -13.48 -10.63 7.76
CA ALA A 411 -13.76 -10.18 6.39
C ALA A 411 -13.20 -8.78 6.14
N THR A 412 -12.64 -8.54 4.96
CA THR A 412 -12.04 -7.22 4.66
C THR A 412 -13.13 -6.19 4.39
N GLY A 413 -13.07 -5.06 5.10
CA GLY A 413 -14.03 -3.96 4.94
C GLY A 413 -13.66 -2.97 3.82
N SER A 414 -14.39 -1.85 3.78
CA SER A 414 -14.16 -0.76 2.83
C SER A 414 -14.39 0.58 3.50
N MET A 415 -13.33 1.39 3.61
CA MET A 415 -13.44 2.78 4.09
C MET A 415 -14.46 3.60 3.28
N TRP A 416 -14.59 3.33 1.98
CA TRP A 416 -15.53 4.07 1.13
C TRP A 416 -16.98 3.80 1.50
N ALA A 417 -17.29 2.57 1.93
CA ALA A 417 -18.61 2.22 2.42
C ALA A 417 -18.92 2.99 3.72
N ASP A 418 -17.97 3.03 4.67
CA ASP A 418 -18.12 3.80 5.91
C ASP A 418 -18.36 5.28 5.64
N VAL A 419 -17.56 5.89 4.77
CA VAL A 419 -17.67 7.32 4.47
C VAL A 419 -19.00 7.65 3.79
N ILE A 420 -19.51 6.78 2.92
CA ILE A 420 -20.82 6.98 2.28
C ILE A 420 -21.96 6.81 3.30
N VAL A 421 -21.89 5.79 4.15
CA VAL A 421 -22.93 5.53 5.16
C VAL A 421 -23.00 6.65 6.20
N ILE A 422 -21.84 7.08 6.70
CA ILE A 422 -21.72 8.11 7.74
C ILE A 422 -21.92 9.51 7.16
N GLY A 423 -21.24 9.81 6.06
CA GLY A 423 -21.19 11.14 5.46
C GLY A 423 -22.41 11.48 4.62
N GLN A 424 -23.11 10.48 4.07
CA GLN A 424 -24.23 10.67 3.15
C GLN A 424 -23.90 11.71 2.07
N ASP A 425 -24.69 12.77 1.95
CA ASP A 425 -24.47 13.84 0.97
C ASP A 425 -23.15 14.62 1.20
N PHE A 426 -22.62 14.61 2.42
CA PHE A 426 -21.32 15.21 2.77
C PHE A 426 -20.13 14.27 2.54
N ALA A 427 -20.35 13.04 2.08
CA ALA A 427 -19.27 12.07 1.86
C ALA A 427 -18.13 12.61 0.98
N PRO A 428 -18.37 13.32 -0.15
CA PRO A 428 -17.29 13.88 -0.96
C PRO A 428 -16.41 14.88 -0.18
N PHE A 429 -17.01 15.69 0.70
CA PHE A 429 -16.28 16.64 1.53
C PHE A 429 -15.42 15.92 2.58
N LEU A 430 -15.95 14.89 3.23
CA LEU A 430 -15.19 14.06 4.18
C LEU A 430 -13.99 13.38 3.51
N VAL A 431 -14.19 12.81 2.31
CA VAL A 431 -13.09 12.25 1.51
C VAL A 431 -12.04 13.32 1.19
N ALA A 432 -12.46 14.52 0.81
CA ALA A 432 -11.55 15.60 0.47
C ALA A 432 -10.68 16.04 1.66
N VAL A 433 -11.29 16.22 2.84
CA VAL A 433 -10.58 16.56 4.08
C VAL A 433 -9.61 15.45 4.46
N LEU A 434 -10.05 14.19 4.39
CA LEU A 434 -9.21 13.05 4.71
C LEU A 434 -7.98 12.95 3.79
N PHE A 435 -8.16 13.14 2.49
CA PHE A 435 -7.06 13.18 1.53
C PHE A 435 -6.10 14.33 1.75
N LEU A 436 -6.60 15.51 2.11
CA LEU A 436 -5.76 16.65 2.42
C LEU A 436 -4.83 16.33 3.60
N VAL A 437 -5.37 15.75 4.68
CA VAL A 437 -4.58 15.33 5.84
C VAL A 437 -3.57 14.24 5.46
N LEU A 438 -3.99 13.24 4.69
CA LEU A 438 -3.10 12.16 4.25
C LEU A 438 -1.94 12.66 3.40
N PHE A 439 -2.18 13.54 2.43
CA PHE A 439 -1.12 14.12 1.61
C PHE A 439 -0.15 14.95 2.44
N LEU A 440 -0.66 15.75 3.38
CA LEU A 440 0.17 16.54 4.28
C LEU A 440 1.06 15.66 5.16
N CYS A 441 0.50 14.58 5.72
CA CYS A 441 1.25 13.59 6.48
C CYS A 441 2.30 12.88 5.62
N PHE A 442 1.94 12.35 4.46
CA PHE A 442 2.86 11.61 3.58
C PHE A 442 4.00 12.48 3.06
N ASP A 443 3.69 13.67 2.57
CA ASP A 443 4.70 14.51 1.95
C ASP A 443 5.57 15.24 2.96
N SER A 444 5.14 15.39 4.22
CA SER A 444 5.99 15.89 5.32
C SER A 444 7.16 14.94 5.64
N LEU A 445 7.09 13.67 5.24
CA LEU A 445 8.17 12.69 5.36
C LEU A 445 9.10 12.64 4.13
N SER A 446 9.08 13.71 3.32
CA SER A 446 9.99 13.91 2.20
C SER A 446 10.43 15.38 2.15
N LEU A 447 11.59 15.69 1.54
CA LEU A 447 11.98 17.07 1.23
C LEU A 447 11.72 17.38 -0.25
N ARG A 448 11.29 18.61 -0.53
CA ARG A 448 11.03 19.08 -1.90
C ARG A 448 12.34 19.44 -2.60
N GLY A 449 12.43 19.17 -3.90
CA GLY A 449 13.52 19.64 -4.76
C GLY A 449 14.82 18.85 -4.64
N GLU A 450 15.03 18.12 -3.55
CA GLU A 450 16.14 17.18 -3.43
C GLU A 450 15.72 15.78 -3.87
N ILE A 451 16.25 15.34 -5.01
CA ILE A 451 16.18 13.93 -5.40
C ILE A 451 16.81 13.12 -4.25
N PHE A 452 16.20 11.98 -3.88
CA PHE A 452 16.71 11.08 -2.84
C PHE A 452 16.56 11.53 -1.37
N VAL A 453 15.60 12.39 -1.01
CA VAL A 453 15.26 12.65 0.41
C VAL A 453 13.83 12.22 0.72
N VAL A 454 13.63 10.90 0.74
CA VAL A 454 12.40 10.27 1.25
C VAL A 454 12.78 9.57 2.56
N SER A 455 11.98 9.77 3.60
CA SER A 455 12.25 9.18 4.93
C SER A 455 12.41 7.65 4.82
N PRO A 456 13.39 7.06 5.53
CA PRO A 456 13.50 5.61 5.66
C PRO A 456 12.19 4.94 6.11
N ILE A 457 11.37 5.62 6.92
CA ILE A 457 10.07 5.11 7.36
C ILE A 457 9.13 4.89 6.17
N VAL A 458 9.06 5.88 5.27
CA VAL A 458 8.28 5.78 4.04
C VAL A 458 8.85 4.67 3.16
N LEU A 459 10.18 4.58 3.04
CA LEU A 459 10.83 3.53 2.25
C LEU A 459 10.59 2.13 2.82
N GLY A 460 10.45 1.96 4.14
CA GLY A 460 10.05 0.70 4.77
C GLY A 460 8.53 0.43 4.72
N GLY A 461 7.73 1.44 4.37
CA GLY A 461 6.27 1.38 4.31
C GLY A 461 5.69 1.46 2.89
N THR A 462 6.50 1.48 1.83
CA THR A 462 6.02 1.71 0.44
C THR A 462 4.93 0.73 0.00
N TRP A 463 5.04 -0.55 0.35
CA TRP A 463 3.97 -1.53 0.10
C TRP A 463 2.63 -1.13 0.74
N SER A 464 2.66 -0.77 2.03
CA SER A 464 1.45 -0.33 2.73
C SER A 464 0.89 0.98 2.19
N ILE A 465 1.76 1.90 1.73
CA ILE A 465 1.35 3.16 1.10
C ILE A 465 0.74 2.91 -0.29
N LEU A 466 1.27 1.95 -1.05
CA LEU A 466 0.71 1.57 -2.34
C LEU A 466 -0.69 0.97 -2.18
N LEU A 467 -0.85 -0.03 -1.30
CA LEU A 467 -2.16 -0.67 -1.10
C LEU A 467 -3.14 0.25 -0.37
N TYR A 468 -2.76 0.70 0.82
CA TYR A 468 -3.65 1.36 1.76
C TYR A 468 -3.28 2.83 1.98
N GLY A 469 -2.65 3.49 1.01
CA GLY A 469 -2.31 4.91 1.13
C GLY A 469 -3.55 5.76 1.25
N LEU A 470 -4.43 5.68 0.25
CA LEU A 470 -5.71 6.39 0.22
C LEU A 470 -6.89 5.54 0.69
N GLY A 471 -6.89 4.23 0.42
CA GLY A 471 -7.90 3.28 0.90
C GLY A 471 -7.59 2.70 2.28
N SER A 472 -8.56 2.00 2.87
CA SER A 472 -8.40 1.17 4.07
C SER A 472 -9.59 0.21 4.21
N GLU A 473 -9.50 -0.74 5.13
CA GLU A 473 -10.61 -1.62 5.49
C GLU A 473 -11.76 -0.90 6.22
N SER A 474 -11.50 0.26 6.84
CA SER A 474 -12.52 1.07 7.50
C SER A 474 -12.06 2.50 7.69
N LEU A 475 -13.01 3.40 7.95
CA LEU A 475 -12.70 4.78 8.32
C LEU A 475 -11.96 4.83 9.66
N ALA A 476 -12.41 4.05 10.65
CA ALA A 476 -11.73 3.91 11.93
C ALA A 476 -10.27 3.46 11.78
N ALA A 477 -9.98 2.47 10.93
CA ALA A 477 -8.61 2.01 10.69
C ALA A 477 -7.74 3.10 10.04
N LYS A 478 -8.29 3.89 9.11
CA LYS A 478 -7.57 5.02 8.52
C LYS A 478 -7.27 6.12 9.53
N LEU A 479 -8.24 6.48 10.37
CA LEU A 479 -8.04 7.46 11.43
C LEU A 479 -7.04 6.96 12.47
N ALA A 480 -7.10 5.69 12.86
CA ALA A 480 -6.12 5.06 13.73
C ALA A 480 -4.71 5.10 13.13
N PHE A 481 -4.60 4.89 11.82
CA PHE A 481 -3.32 5.01 11.11
C PHE A 481 -2.74 6.43 11.25
N LEU A 482 -3.56 7.46 11.02
CA LEU A 482 -3.15 8.88 11.10
C LEU A 482 -2.82 9.32 12.52
N LEU A 483 -3.66 8.97 13.50
CA LEU A 483 -3.58 9.47 14.86
C LEU A 483 -2.61 8.68 15.74
N ARG A 484 -2.38 7.39 15.42
CA ARG A 484 -1.59 6.49 16.27
C ARG A 484 -0.47 5.80 15.51
N ASP A 485 -0.78 5.01 14.48
CA ASP A 485 0.22 4.08 13.94
C ASP A 485 1.36 4.80 13.23
N MET A 486 1.07 5.87 12.48
CA MET A 486 2.09 6.67 11.81
C MET A 486 2.95 7.46 12.82
N PRO A 487 2.40 8.23 13.78
CA PRO A 487 3.19 8.83 14.86
C PRO A 487 4.04 7.81 15.63
N GLN A 488 3.47 6.65 15.95
CA GLN A 488 4.19 5.58 16.65
C GLN A 488 5.37 5.06 15.83
N LYS A 489 5.21 4.81 14.52
CA LYS A 489 6.32 4.39 13.65
C LYS A 489 7.41 5.45 13.57
N VAL A 490 7.04 6.72 13.51
CA VAL A 490 8.00 7.84 13.55
C VAL A 490 8.78 7.86 14.85
N LEU A 491 8.09 7.76 15.98
CA LEU A 491 8.72 7.78 17.29
C LEU A 491 9.66 6.58 17.48
N ILE A 492 9.20 5.37 17.15
CA ILE A 492 10.00 4.14 17.22
C ILE A 492 11.25 4.27 16.35
N TYR A 493 11.11 4.71 15.10
CA TYR A 493 12.25 4.89 14.21
C TYR A 493 13.23 5.93 14.75
N ALA A 494 12.75 7.10 15.20
CA ALA A 494 13.58 8.16 15.73
C ALA A 494 14.37 7.70 16.97
N LEU A 495 13.71 7.02 17.92
CA LEU A 495 14.34 6.48 19.12
C LEU A 495 15.41 5.43 18.78
N LEU A 496 15.10 4.47 17.90
CA LEU A 496 16.06 3.45 17.49
C LEU A 496 17.21 4.04 16.69
N ALA A 497 16.93 4.99 15.79
CA ALA A 497 17.96 5.68 15.03
C ALA A 497 18.89 6.45 15.96
N PHE A 498 18.35 7.15 16.96
CA PHE A 498 19.14 7.85 17.97
C PHE A 498 20.03 6.88 18.77
N MET A 499 19.47 5.81 19.32
CA MET A 499 20.22 4.82 20.10
C MET A 499 21.31 4.13 19.27
N LEU A 500 20.99 3.69 18.05
CA LEU A 500 21.94 3.00 17.19
C LEU A 500 23.00 3.94 16.61
N ARG A 501 22.72 5.24 16.45
CA ARG A 501 23.73 6.25 16.06
C ARG A 501 24.78 6.48 17.15
N MET A 502 24.47 6.20 18.42
CA MET A 502 25.48 6.24 19.49
C MET A 502 26.47 5.07 19.38
N ILE A 503 26.02 3.92 18.84
CA ILE A 503 26.82 2.70 18.69
C ILE A 503 27.60 2.72 17.37
N PHE A 504 26.94 3.06 16.28
CA PHE A 504 27.53 3.12 14.95
C PHE A 504 27.97 4.56 14.64
N LYS A 505 29.29 4.78 14.48
CA LYS A 505 29.86 6.11 14.14
C LYS A 505 29.09 6.75 12.98
N ARG A 506 28.79 8.06 13.11
CA ARG A 506 28.24 8.88 12.02
C ARG A 506 29.13 8.71 10.79
N ILE A 507 28.50 8.51 9.63
CA ILE A 507 29.13 8.85 8.35
C ILE A 507 29.54 10.32 8.51
N PRO A 508 30.79 10.72 8.20
CA PRO A 508 31.17 12.13 8.23
C PRO A 508 30.17 12.87 7.34
N THR A 509 29.29 13.64 7.98
CA THR A 509 28.36 14.53 7.30
C THR A 509 29.21 15.46 6.46
N ILE A 510 28.96 15.48 5.16
CA ILE A 510 29.52 16.50 4.27
C ILE A 510 29.05 17.83 4.87
N ASP A 511 29.99 18.61 5.39
CA ASP A 511 29.73 20.00 5.75
C ASP A 511 29.06 20.68 4.56
N SER A 512 27.94 21.33 4.84
CA SER A 512 27.19 22.17 3.90
C SER A 512 28.04 23.26 3.25
N ASP A 513 29.27 23.48 3.72
CA ASP A 513 30.18 24.54 3.25
C ASP A 513 30.82 24.27 1.88
N GLN A 514 30.73 23.05 1.31
CA GLN A 514 31.24 22.77 -0.04
C GLN A 514 30.15 22.62 -1.13
N ALA A 515 28.87 22.55 -0.75
CA ALA A 515 27.77 22.54 -1.73
C ALA A 515 27.53 23.92 -2.36
N ASP A 516 27.97 25.00 -1.70
CA ASP A 516 27.80 26.37 -2.17
C ASP A 516 28.85 26.80 -3.22
N GLN A 517 29.87 25.96 -3.49
CA GLN A 517 30.90 26.27 -4.49
C GLN A 517 30.75 25.54 -5.82
N THR A 518 29.79 24.62 -5.95
CA THR A 518 29.61 23.81 -7.19
C THR A 518 28.21 23.88 -7.79
N THR A 519 27.29 24.65 -7.20
CA THR A 519 26.05 25.00 -7.88
C THR A 519 26.32 26.18 -8.83
N PRO A 520 26.09 26.06 -10.15
CA PRO A 520 26.02 27.23 -10.99
C PRO A 520 24.86 28.09 -10.47
N LYS A 521 25.14 29.37 -10.19
CA LYS A 521 24.10 30.37 -9.88
C LYS A 521 22.92 30.15 -10.82
N PRO A 522 21.67 30.06 -10.33
CA PRO A 522 20.51 30.00 -11.20
C PRO A 522 20.56 31.24 -12.08
N ALA A 523 20.88 31.03 -13.37
CA ALA A 523 20.73 32.05 -14.36
C ALA A 523 19.28 32.56 -14.26
N GLN A 524 19.15 33.87 -14.14
CA GLN A 524 17.91 34.62 -14.18
C GLN A 524 17.10 34.16 -15.41
N LEU A 525 16.19 33.21 -15.21
CA LEU A 525 15.22 32.73 -16.19
C LEU A 525 13.82 33.29 -15.86
N PHE A 526 13.80 34.53 -15.39
CA PHE A 526 12.62 35.39 -15.43
C PHE A 526 13.01 36.64 -16.23
N GLY A 527 13.20 36.45 -17.53
CA GLY A 527 12.96 37.51 -18.50
C GLY A 527 11.46 37.71 -18.57
N ALA A 528 10.98 38.74 -17.90
CA ALA A 528 9.78 39.44 -18.34
C ALA A 528 9.99 39.82 -19.81
N ASP A 529 9.06 39.42 -20.67
CA ASP A 529 8.63 40.14 -21.88
C ASP A 529 7.94 39.16 -22.84
N HIS A 530 6.62 39.06 -22.72
CA HIS A 530 5.75 38.92 -23.89
C HIS A 530 4.42 39.63 -23.58
N PRO A 531 4.08 40.71 -24.30
CA PRO A 531 2.80 41.37 -24.15
C PRO A 531 1.71 40.64 -24.94
N LEU A 532 0.53 40.57 -24.30
CA LEU A 532 -0.81 40.22 -24.80
C LEU A 532 -1.05 38.82 -25.36
#